data_AF-A0A7K6VYW8-F1
#
_entry.id   AF-A0A7K6VYW8-F1
#
_cell.length_a   1.000
_cell.length_b   1.000
_cell.length_c   1.000
_cell.angle_alpha   90.00
_cell.angle_beta   90.00
_cell.angle_gamma   90.00
#
_symmetry.space_group_name_H-M   'P 1'
#
loop_
_entity.id
_entity.type
_entity.pdbx_description
1 polymer ?
#
loop_
_entity_poly.entity_id
_entity_poly.type
_entity_poly.pdbx_seq_one_letter_code
_entity_poly.pdbx_strand_id
1 'polypeptide(L)'
;EIEFMYKPGNVSAAPTVVAPHQPRLDWQMWFAALAHHSSSPWFTSFVYRLLQGKEDVIRLVQVDESQYPFSTQPPVYIRAQLYKYWFTSSAEGSAGPAPWWRRQHVQEFFPTVSLGDPALESLLNQHGLKVGPCAALPDAGRAGGSRDTPPCLAPQDKTPLKRSADAFLPRLLRSLRQLSRPFSGPAVLWSLYLVAATVCLLRALGRRPRGGAPPARHKGPRRGEPADRGGGERNGQVRRKEAKDTEEKGEGRARGVADGHSDGLRGTKKKK
;
A
#
# COMPACT_ATOMS: atom_id res chain seq x y z
N GLU A 1 -5.88 13.21 -18.06
CA GLU A 1 -5.74 12.74 -16.66
C GLU A 1 -4.25 12.73 -16.35
N ILE A 2 -3.84 12.93 -15.10
CA ILE A 2 -2.43 12.72 -14.73
C ILE A 2 -2.33 11.25 -14.32
N GLU A 3 -1.61 10.46 -15.10
CA GLU A 3 -1.41 9.03 -14.81
C GLU A 3 -0.37 8.86 -13.70
N PHE A 4 -0.74 8.11 -12.66
CA PHE A 4 0.15 7.73 -11.56
C PHE A 4 0.86 6.43 -11.90
N MET A 5 2.06 6.23 -11.36
CA MET A 5 2.85 5.02 -11.63
C MET A 5 2.21 3.72 -11.14
N TYR A 6 1.47 3.73 -10.03
CA TYR A 6 1.04 2.49 -9.36
C TYR A 6 -0.46 2.42 -9.04
N LYS A 7 -1.13 3.56 -8.88
CA LYS A 7 -2.58 3.64 -8.72
C LYS A 7 -3.29 3.37 -10.06
N PRO A 8 -4.46 2.71 -10.05
CA PRO A 8 -5.28 2.57 -11.26
C PRO A 8 -5.66 3.92 -11.87
N GLY A 9 -5.48 4.05 -13.18
CA GLY A 9 -5.87 5.19 -14.02
C GLY A 9 -6.50 4.70 -15.33
N ASN A 10 -5.68 4.57 -16.37
CA ASN A 10 -6.11 3.97 -17.64
C ASN A 10 -6.75 2.57 -17.47
N VAL A 11 -8.00 2.42 -17.89
CA VAL A 11 -8.80 1.19 -17.75
C VAL A 11 -8.26 0.01 -18.56
N SER A 12 -7.48 0.28 -19.61
CA SER A 12 -6.84 -0.74 -20.45
C SER A 12 -5.44 -1.11 -19.97
N ALA A 13 -4.89 -0.40 -18.97
CA ALA A 13 -3.58 -0.70 -18.42
C ALA A 13 -3.64 -1.82 -17.36
N ALA A 14 -2.75 -2.80 -17.49
CA ALA A 14 -2.63 -3.87 -16.50
C ALA A 14 -2.15 -3.34 -15.15
N PRO A 15 -2.59 -3.93 -14.02
CA PRO A 15 -2.04 -3.60 -12.70
C PRO A 15 -0.53 -3.87 -12.67
N THR A 16 0.24 -2.93 -12.13
CA THR A 16 1.68 -3.09 -11.93
C THR A 16 1.96 -4.00 -10.73
N VAL A 17 2.95 -4.90 -10.85
CA VAL A 17 3.47 -5.65 -9.70
C VAL A 17 4.41 -4.73 -8.92
N VAL A 18 3.96 -4.30 -7.73
CA VAL A 18 4.69 -3.31 -6.92
C VAL A 18 5.60 -3.93 -5.85
N ALA A 19 5.37 -5.18 -5.44
CA ALA A 19 6.18 -5.81 -4.40
C ALA A 19 7.65 -5.97 -4.85
N PRO A 20 8.66 -5.68 -3.99
CA PRO A 20 8.58 -5.30 -2.57
C PRO A 20 8.51 -3.78 -2.32
N HIS A 21 8.44 -2.96 -3.38
CA HIS A 21 8.32 -1.51 -3.27
C HIS A 21 6.97 -1.13 -2.65
N GLN A 22 6.98 -0.14 -1.75
CA GLN A 22 5.78 0.40 -1.12
C GLN A 22 5.58 1.84 -1.61
N PRO A 23 4.77 2.05 -2.67
CA PRO A 23 4.60 3.37 -3.25
C PRO A 23 3.89 4.31 -2.28
N ARG A 24 4.65 5.23 -1.69
CA ARG A 24 4.17 6.03 -0.56
C ARG A 24 3.10 7.03 -0.97
N LEU A 25 3.22 7.65 -2.14
CA LEU A 25 2.24 8.61 -2.64
C LEU A 25 0.89 7.93 -2.92
N ASP A 26 0.89 6.84 -3.68
CA ASP A 26 -0.31 6.07 -4.02
C ASP A 26 -1.03 5.54 -2.78
N TRP A 27 -0.26 5.10 -1.79
CA TRP A 27 -0.79 4.72 -0.48
C TRP A 27 -1.45 5.90 0.24
N GLN A 28 -0.83 7.08 0.26
CA GLN A 28 -1.45 8.28 0.83
C GLN A 28 -2.71 8.70 0.06
N MET A 29 -2.72 8.56 -1.27
CA MET A 29 -3.90 8.82 -2.10
C MET A 29 -5.07 7.90 -1.74
N TRP A 30 -4.82 6.64 -1.40
CA TRP A 30 -5.86 5.73 -0.88
C TRP A 30 -6.50 6.28 0.39
N PHE A 31 -5.72 6.73 1.37
CA PHE A 31 -6.28 7.32 2.59
C PHE A 31 -7.00 8.64 2.33
N ALA A 32 -6.44 9.50 1.49
CA ALA A 32 -7.05 10.78 1.15
C ALA A 32 -8.46 10.59 0.56
N ALA A 33 -8.64 9.56 -0.27
CA ALA A 33 -9.93 9.23 -0.88
C ALA A 33 -11.02 8.74 0.10
N LEU A 34 -10.67 8.42 1.35
CA LEU A 34 -11.63 7.95 2.37
C LEU A 34 -12.34 9.09 3.10
N ALA A 35 -11.86 10.33 2.96
CA ALA A 35 -12.38 11.49 3.69
C ALA A 35 -12.55 12.70 2.75
N HIS A 36 -13.05 13.80 3.31
CA HIS A 36 -13.08 15.07 2.57
C HIS A 36 -11.66 15.60 2.36
N HIS A 37 -11.42 16.33 1.27
CA HIS A 37 -10.07 16.78 0.93
C HIS A 37 -9.42 17.67 2.00
N SER A 38 -10.21 18.43 2.76
CA SER A 38 -9.72 19.24 3.89
C SER A 38 -9.10 18.41 5.02
N SER A 39 -9.42 17.11 5.10
CA SER A 39 -8.82 16.18 6.07
C SER A 39 -7.41 15.74 5.67
N SER A 40 -6.95 16.06 4.45
CA SER A 40 -5.62 15.73 3.94
C SER A 40 -4.88 16.99 3.48
N PRO A 41 -4.37 17.83 4.40
CA PRO A 41 -3.71 19.10 4.06
C PRO A 41 -2.53 18.95 3.10
N TRP A 42 -1.82 17.82 3.18
CA TRP A 42 -0.71 17.50 2.28
C TRP A 42 -1.16 17.46 0.80
N PHE A 43 -2.40 17.06 0.53
CA PHE A 43 -2.94 16.99 -0.83
C PHE A 43 -3.11 18.38 -1.44
N THR A 44 -3.56 19.36 -0.65
CA THR A 44 -3.62 20.77 -1.07
C THR A 44 -2.24 21.30 -1.46
N SER A 45 -1.21 21.02 -0.63
CA SER A 45 0.16 21.40 -0.95
C SER A 45 0.69 20.67 -2.19
N PHE A 46 0.35 19.39 -2.35
CA PHE A 46 0.69 18.61 -3.53
C PHE A 46 0.10 19.23 -4.81
N VAL A 47 -1.19 19.57 -4.83
CA VAL A 47 -1.84 20.27 -5.96
C VAL A 47 -1.18 21.61 -6.25
N TYR A 48 -0.89 22.41 -5.22
CA TYR A 48 -0.20 23.69 -5.37
C TYR A 48 1.19 23.54 -6.02
N ARG A 49 1.97 22.55 -5.57
CA ARG A 49 3.31 22.28 -6.13
C ARG A 49 3.27 21.75 -7.57
N LEU A 50 2.22 21.00 -7.94
CA LEU A 50 1.99 20.58 -9.33
C LEU A 50 1.67 21.79 -10.23
N LEU A 51 0.80 22.70 -9.77
CA LEU A 51 0.51 23.96 -10.47
C LEU A 51 1.77 24.83 -10.63
N GLN A 52 2.70 24.78 -9.68
CA GLN A 52 4.01 25.45 -9.79
C GLN A 52 4.99 24.75 -10.75
N GLY A 53 4.69 23.54 -11.23
CA GLY A 53 5.61 22.76 -12.07
C GLY A 53 6.85 22.27 -11.32
N LYS A 54 6.76 22.00 -10.00
CA LYS A 54 7.93 21.57 -9.23
C LYS A 54 8.33 20.13 -9.62
N GLU A 55 9.50 20.00 -10.24
CA GLU A 55 10.04 18.72 -10.73
C GLU A 55 10.08 17.63 -9.66
N ASP A 56 10.50 17.95 -8.43
CA ASP A 56 10.53 16.99 -7.32
C ASP A 56 9.17 16.37 -7.04
N VAL A 57 8.08 17.14 -7.18
CA VAL A 57 6.71 16.68 -6.93
C VAL A 57 6.16 15.94 -8.14
N ILE A 58 6.46 16.40 -9.36
CA ILE A 58 6.12 15.70 -10.61
C ILE A 58 6.73 14.29 -10.59
N ARG A 59 8.00 14.16 -10.19
CA ARG A 59 8.71 12.87 -10.09
C ARG A 59 8.15 11.92 -9.03
N LEU A 60 7.36 12.41 -8.07
CA LEU A 60 6.60 11.52 -7.17
C LEU A 60 5.43 10.85 -7.88
N VAL A 61 4.85 11.54 -8.88
CA VAL A 61 3.69 11.05 -9.65
C VAL A 61 4.14 10.18 -10.81
N GLN A 62 5.15 10.64 -11.54
CA GLN A 62 5.65 10.00 -12.73
C GLN A 62 7.16 10.29 -12.90
N VAL A 63 7.96 9.23 -12.90
CA VAL A 63 9.42 9.32 -13.09
C VAL A 63 9.77 9.44 -14.58
N ASP A 64 8.95 8.87 -15.46
CA ASP A 64 9.09 8.99 -16.92
C ASP A 64 8.43 10.28 -17.42
N GLU A 65 9.23 11.31 -17.65
CA GLU A 65 8.75 12.64 -18.08
C GLU A 65 7.91 12.60 -19.37
N SER A 66 8.10 11.58 -20.24
CA SER A 66 7.32 11.43 -21.47
C SER A 66 5.86 11.05 -21.22
N GLN A 67 5.57 10.43 -20.08
CA GLN A 67 4.20 10.05 -19.68
C GLN A 67 3.49 11.15 -18.89
N TYR A 68 4.21 12.18 -18.44
CA TYR A 68 3.62 13.29 -17.73
C TYR A 68 3.10 14.35 -18.73
N PRO A 69 1.78 14.62 -18.79
CA PRO A 69 1.18 15.45 -19.85
C PRO A 69 1.58 16.93 -19.79
N PHE A 70 2.19 17.38 -18.68
CA PHE A 70 2.56 18.77 -18.43
C PHE A 70 4.09 18.92 -18.27
N SER A 71 4.87 18.12 -19.00
CA SER A 71 6.34 18.15 -18.93
C SER A 71 6.94 19.43 -19.55
N THR A 72 6.33 19.97 -20.60
CA THR A 72 6.81 21.20 -21.25
C THR A 72 6.43 22.47 -20.48
N GLN A 73 5.21 22.52 -19.93
CA GLN A 73 4.69 23.67 -19.18
C GLN A 73 3.76 23.18 -18.06
N PRO A 74 3.78 23.81 -16.88
CA PRO A 74 2.91 23.42 -15.79
C PRO A 74 1.43 23.63 -16.12
N PRO A 75 0.54 22.83 -15.52
CA PRO A 75 -0.89 22.99 -15.72
C PRO A 75 -1.39 24.33 -15.15
N VAL A 76 -2.27 25.01 -15.88
CA VAL A 76 -2.91 26.25 -15.42
C VAL A 76 -3.99 25.97 -14.38
N TYR A 77 -4.72 24.86 -14.56
CA TYR A 77 -5.81 24.44 -13.69
C TYR A 77 -5.64 22.97 -13.31
N ILE A 78 -5.94 22.67 -12.05
CA ILE A 78 -6.03 21.29 -11.55
C ILE A 78 -7.35 21.12 -10.82
N ARG A 79 -7.99 19.98 -11.03
CA ARG A 79 -9.12 19.47 -10.25
C ARG A 79 -8.89 18.00 -9.94
N ALA A 80 -9.51 17.47 -8.89
CA ALA A 80 -9.43 16.05 -8.57
C ALA A 80 -10.81 15.42 -8.52
N GLN A 81 -10.96 14.27 -9.16
CA GLN A 81 -12.20 13.52 -9.25
C GLN A 81 -12.02 12.16 -8.57
N LEU A 82 -13.00 11.73 -7.76
CA LEU A 82 -12.97 10.45 -7.09
C LEU A 82 -13.66 9.39 -7.95
N TYR A 83 -12.95 8.31 -8.22
CA TYR A 83 -13.46 7.14 -8.93
C TYR A 83 -13.29 5.88 -8.10
N LYS A 84 -14.25 4.95 -8.24
CA LYS A 84 -14.11 3.56 -7.81
C LYS A 84 -13.72 2.70 -9.00
N TYR A 85 -12.76 1.81 -8.78
CA TYR A 85 -12.25 0.87 -9.77
C TYR A 85 -12.54 -0.56 -9.32
N TRP A 86 -12.91 -1.42 -10.26
CA TRP A 86 -13.01 -2.87 -10.05
C TRP A 86 -12.29 -3.59 -11.19
N PHE A 87 -11.70 -4.75 -10.88
CA PHE A 87 -11.26 -5.66 -11.93
C PHE A 87 -12.45 -6.08 -12.78
N THR A 88 -12.20 -6.17 -14.08
CA THR A 88 -13.13 -6.83 -15.00
C THR A 88 -12.96 -8.33 -14.88
N SER A 89 -14.07 -9.06 -15.03
CA SER A 89 -13.98 -10.47 -15.38
C SER A 89 -13.80 -10.55 -16.89
N SER A 90 -12.92 -11.43 -17.37
CA SER A 90 -12.83 -11.72 -18.80
C SER A 90 -14.18 -12.29 -19.24
N ALA A 91 -15.03 -11.46 -19.84
CA ALA A 91 -16.28 -11.91 -20.42
C ALA A 91 -15.95 -12.67 -21.71
N GLU A 92 -16.17 -13.98 -21.70
CA GLU A 92 -16.29 -14.79 -22.91
C GLU A 92 -17.29 -14.09 -23.85
N GLY A 93 -16.80 -13.49 -24.94
CA GLY A 93 -17.67 -12.92 -25.99
C GLY A 93 -17.32 -11.53 -26.51
N SER A 94 -16.36 -10.79 -25.95
CA SER A 94 -15.91 -9.53 -26.56
C SER A 94 -14.83 -9.79 -27.62
N ALA A 95 -15.06 -9.35 -28.86
CA ALA A 95 -14.14 -9.52 -30.00
C ALA A 95 -12.82 -8.72 -29.93
N GLY A 96 -12.49 -8.16 -28.76
CA GLY A 96 -11.28 -7.37 -28.52
C GLY A 96 -10.70 -7.60 -27.12
N PRO A 97 -9.49 -7.09 -26.85
CA PRO A 97 -8.87 -7.23 -25.54
C PRO A 97 -9.77 -6.57 -24.48
N ALA A 98 -10.19 -7.36 -23.49
CA ALA A 98 -10.99 -6.86 -22.39
C ALA A 98 -10.17 -5.81 -21.60
N PRO A 99 -10.77 -4.66 -21.23
CA PRO A 99 -10.10 -3.71 -20.35
C PRO A 99 -9.81 -4.38 -19.01
N TRP A 100 -8.73 -4.02 -18.33
CA TRP A 100 -8.37 -4.57 -17.00
C TRP A 100 -9.27 -4.04 -15.89
N TRP A 101 -9.82 -2.84 -16.08
CA TRP A 101 -10.61 -2.16 -15.07
C TRP A 101 -11.96 -1.66 -15.60
N ARG A 102 -12.96 -1.69 -14.74
CA ARG A 102 -14.16 -0.84 -14.86
C ARG A 102 -14.06 0.27 -13.82
N ARG A 103 -14.42 1.50 -14.20
CA ARG A 103 -14.40 2.66 -13.30
C ARG A 103 -15.77 3.33 -13.22
N GLN A 104 -16.11 3.86 -12.04
CA GLN A 104 -17.31 4.65 -11.81
C GLN A 104 -16.93 5.95 -11.12
N HIS A 105 -17.38 7.08 -11.69
CA HIS A 105 -17.26 8.39 -11.04
C HIS A 105 -18.14 8.43 -9.80
N VAL A 106 -17.59 8.90 -8.69
CA VAL A 106 -18.30 9.02 -7.42
C VAL A 106 -18.68 10.47 -7.18
N GLN A 107 -17.69 11.36 -7.17
CA GLN A 107 -17.86 12.78 -6.86
C GLN A 107 -16.61 13.56 -7.25
N GLU A 108 -16.73 14.88 -7.23
CA GLU A 108 -15.56 15.75 -7.18
C GLU A 108 -14.87 15.65 -5.81
N PHE A 109 -13.57 15.36 -5.82
CA PHE A 109 -12.78 15.25 -4.59
C PHE A 109 -12.19 16.58 -4.19
N PHE A 110 -11.62 17.31 -5.16
CA PHE A 110 -10.97 18.60 -4.97
C PHE A 110 -11.43 19.56 -6.07
N PRO A 111 -11.83 20.79 -5.73
CA PRO A 111 -12.35 21.75 -6.70
C PRO A 111 -11.30 22.11 -7.75
N THR A 112 -11.77 22.72 -8.85
CA THR A 112 -10.86 23.27 -9.87
C THR A 112 -10.19 24.53 -9.32
N VAL A 113 -8.87 24.55 -9.30
CA VAL A 113 -8.06 25.66 -8.78
C VAL A 113 -6.91 26.00 -9.73
N SER A 114 -6.40 27.22 -9.62
CA SER A 114 -5.20 27.72 -10.32
C SER A 114 -4.23 28.41 -9.35
N LEU A 115 -3.03 28.76 -9.83
CA LEU A 115 -2.11 29.59 -9.05
C LEU A 115 -2.73 30.97 -8.79
N GLY A 116 -2.72 31.40 -7.52
CA GLY A 116 -3.31 32.68 -7.10
C GLY A 116 -4.81 32.62 -6.81
N ASP A 117 -5.45 31.45 -6.92
CA ASP A 117 -6.84 31.26 -6.54
C ASP A 117 -7.04 31.50 -5.02
N PRO A 118 -7.93 32.41 -4.60
CA PRO A 118 -8.16 32.70 -3.19
C PRO A 118 -8.62 31.48 -2.38
N ALA A 119 -9.35 30.53 -2.98
CA ALA A 119 -9.78 29.31 -2.29
C ALA A 119 -8.58 28.39 -2.00
N LEU A 120 -7.69 28.22 -2.97
CA LEU A 120 -6.46 27.45 -2.79
C LEU A 120 -5.54 28.10 -1.75
N GLU A 121 -5.37 29.42 -1.82
CA GLU A 121 -4.57 30.19 -0.87
C GLU A 121 -5.13 30.11 0.56
N SER A 122 -6.45 30.17 0.71
CA SER A 122 -7.12 29.99 2.00
C SER A 122 -6.83 28.62 2.61
N LEU A 123 -6.96 27.54 1.83
CA LEU A 123 -6.64 26.17 2.27
C LEU A 123 -5.17 26.00 2.66
N LEU A 124 -4.24 26.62 1.91
CA LEU A 124 -2.81 26.59 2.23
C LEU A 124 -2.50 27.33 3.53
N ASN A 125 -3.11 28.51 3.72
CA ASN A 125 -2.89 29.32 4.92
C ASN A 125 -3.49 28.67 6.17
N GLN A 126 -4.69 28.07 6.06
CA GLN A 126 -5.36 27.37 7.17
C GLN A 126 -4.46 26.30 7.80
N HIS A 127 -3.60 25.66 7.00
CA HIS A 127 -2.72 24.59 7.46
C HIS A 127 -1.24 25.01 7.57
N GLY A 128 -0.92 26.30 7.39
CA GLY A 128 0.46 26.80 7.47
C GLY A 128 1.40 26.24 6.40
N LEU A 129 0.87 25.88 5.22
CA LEU A 129 1.61 25.22 4.14
C LEU A 129 2.16 26.20 3.10
N LYS A 130 1.81 27.48 3.19
CA LYS A 130 2.35 28.53 2.35
C LYS A 130 3.74 28.92 2.82
N VAL A 131 4.75 28.29 2.24
CA VAL A 131 6.13 28.76 2.38
C VAL A 131 6.27 29.99 1.50
N GLY A 132 6.34 31.18 2.10
CA GLY A 132 6.67 32.40 1.37
C GLY A 132 8.00 32.23 0.62
N PRO A 133 8.30 33.07 -0.39
CA PRO A 133 9.65 33.11 -0.94
C PRO A 133 10.59 33.28 0.26
N CYS A 134 11.45 32.29 0.47
CA CYS A 134 12.46 32.35 1.51
C CYS A 134 13.27 33.58 1.16
N ALA A 135 13.03 34.69 1.86
CA ALA A 135 13.78 35.90 1.65
C ALA A 135 15.24 35.49 1.83
N ALA A 136 16.02 35.63 0.76
CA ALA A 136 17.46 35.46 0.83
C ALA A 136 17.92 36.21 2.07
N LEU A 137 18.63 35.51 2.96
CA LEU A 137 19.20 36.10 4.16
C LEU A 137 19.83 37.44 3.77
N PRO A 138 19.43 38.58 4.36
CA PRO A 138 20.21 39.78 4.18
C PRO A 138 21.59 39.48 4.75
N ASP A 139 22.60 39.68 3.91
CA ASP A 139 24.01 39.59 4.27
C ASP A 139 24.22 40.39 5.57
N ALA A 140 24.89 39.77 6.54
CA ALA A 140 25.02 40.29 7.90
C ALA A 140 25.91 41.53 7.89
N GLY A 141 25.31 42.69 7.62
CA GLY A 141 26.00 43.96 7.52
C GLY A 141 25.08 45.14 7.80
N ARG A 142 25.16 45.61 9.06
CA ARG A 142 24.79 46.96 9.55
C ARG A 142 23.43 47.10 10.23
N ALA A 143 23.53 47.34 11.53
CA ALA A 143 22.45 47.61 12.48
C ALA A 143 21.70 48.92 12.19
N GLY A 144 20.39 48.90 12.42
CA GLY A 144 19.59 50.12 12.59
C GLY A 144 18.08 49.94 12.35
N GLY A 145 17.32 49.80 13.44
CA GLY A 145 15.98 50.39 13.58
C GLY A 145 14.74 49.63 13.05
N SER A 146 13.95 49.10 14.00
CA SER A 146 12.48 49.05 14.06
C SER A 146 11.66 48.65 12.82
N ARG A 147 11.03 47.46 12.88
CA ARG A 147 9.55 47.29 12.96
C ARG A 147 9.19 45.80 12.88
N ASP A 148 8.10 45.48 13.58
CA ASP A 148 7.47 44.17 13.73
C ASP A 148 7.49 43.33 12.45
N THR A 149 8.30 42.27 12.46
CA THR A 149 8.18 41.18 11.49
C THR A 149 7.98 39.90 12.30
N PRO A 150 6.81 39.23 12.25
CA PRO A 150 6.66 37.95 12.92
C PRO A 150 7.66 36.97 12.29
N PRO A 151 8.44 36.23 13.09
CA PRO A 151 9.37 35.25 12.54
C PRO A 151 8.57 34.23 11.74
N CYS A 152 9.03 33.95 10.52
CA CYS A 152 8.49 32.89 9.69
C CYS A 152 8.44 31.60 10.52
N LEU A 153 7.24 31.19 10.92
CA LEU A 153 7.03 29.87 11.47
C LEU A 153 7.22 28.90 10.29
N ALA A 154 8.45 28.43 10.13
CA ALA A 154 8.71 27.20 9.40
C ALA A 154 7.70 26.15 9.92
N PRO A 155 7.14 25.30 9.04
CA PRO A 155 6.45 24.11 9.50
C PRO A 155 7.37 23.46 10.52
N GLN A 156 6.90 23.30 11.75
CA GLN A 156 7.59 22.52 12.76
C GLN A 156 7.58 21.09 12.23
N ASP A 157 8.54 20.77 11.37
CA ASP A 157 9.02 19.42 11.22
C ASP A 157 9.32 19.00 12.64
N LYS A 158 8.50 18.06 13.15
CA LYS A 158 8.71 17.40 14.43
C LYS A 158 10.21 17.18 14.52
N THR A 159 10.83 17.88 15.47
CA THR A 159 12.27 17.89 15.71
C THR A 159 12.81 16.54 15.30
N PRO A 160 13.70 16.44 14.28
CA PRO A 160 14.14 15.15 13.79
C PRO A 160 14.61 14.40 15.02
N LEU A 161 13.87 13.34 15.37
CA LEU A 161 14.15 12.50 16.53
C LEU A 161 15.65 12.36 16.55
N LYS A 162 16.28 12.91 17.60
CA LYS A 162 17.73 13.03 17.74
C LYS A 162 18.28 11.62 17.55
N ARG A 163 18.57 11.28 16.30
CA ARG A 163 18.89 9.92 15.90
C ARG A 163 20.31 9.81 16.37
N SER A 164 20.49 9.17 17.51
CA SER A 164 21.81 8.81 18.01
C SER A 164 22.49 8.04 16.89
N ALA A 165 23.30 8.77 16.13
CA ALA A 165 24.06 8.26 15.03
C ALA A 165 25.37 7.79 15.63
N ASP A 166 25.44 6.51 15.96
CA ASP A 166 26.64 5.80 15.57
C ASP A 166 26.69 5.92 14.04
N ALA A 167 27.48 6.89 13.58
CA ALA A 167 27.52 7.40 12.21
C ALA A 167 27.90 6.33 11.17
N PHE A 168 28.17 5.10 11.60
CA PHE A 168 28.54 3.98 10.75
C PHE A 168 27.37 3.47 9.92
N LEU A 169 26.22 3.13 10.54
CA LEU A 169 25.10 2.52 9.82
C LEU A 169 24.52 3.42 8.71
N PRO A 170 24.21 4.71 8.96
CA PRO A 170 23.71 5.58 7.90
C PRO A 170 24.76 5.89 6.82
N ARG A 171 26.06 5.91 7.15
CA ARG A 171 27.14 6.04 6.15
C ARG A 171 27.26 4.78 5.30
N LEU A 172 27.25 3.60 5.92
CA LEU A 172 27.31 2.31 5.24
C LEU A 172 26.12 2.14 4.29
N LEU A 173 24.90 2.41 4.75
CA LEU A 173 23.70 2.33 3.89
C LEU A 173 23.76 3.32 2.73
N ARG A 174 24.34 4.51 2.93
CA ARG A 174 24.55 5.49 1.85
C ARG A 174 25.60 5.01 0.85
N SER A 175 26.71 4.45 1.31
CA SER A 175 27.76 3.87 0.47
C SER A 175 27.26 2.65 -0.31
N LEU A 176 26.51 1.76 0.34
CA LEU A 176 25.86 0.61 -0.30
C LEU A 176 24.85 1.07 -1.37
N ARG A 177 24.07 2.11 -1.07
CA ARG A 177 23.15 2.70 -2.05
C ARG A 177 23.89 3.33 -3.22
N GLN A 178 25.07 3.92 -3.01
CA GLN A 178 25.90 4.44 -4.10
C GLN A 178 26.46 3.31 -4.97
N LEU A 179 26.90 2.21 -4.36
CA LEU A 179 27.38 1.02 -5.07
C LEU A 179 26.28 0.30 -5.86
N SER A 180 25.03 0.35 -5.38
CA SER A 180 23.89 -0.32 -6.05
C SER A 180 23.16 0.54 -7.08
N ARG A 181 23.44 1.85 -7.17
CA ARG A 181 22.81 2.78 -8.13
C ARG A 181 22.98 2.42 -9.62
N PRO A 182 24.12 1.88 -10.09
CA PRO A 182 24.29 1.57 -11.51
C PRO A 182 23.70 0.21 -11.92
N PHE A 183 23.16 -0.58 -10.98
CA PHE A 183 22.68 -1.93 -11.25
C PHE A 183 21.15 -2.02 -11.13
N SER A 184 20.53 -2.63 -12.14
CA SER A 184 19.09 -2.94 -12.14
C SER A 184 18.75 -3.91 -11.01
N GLY A 185 17.62 -3.71 -10.31
CA GLY A 185 17.20 -4.51 -9.15
C GLY A 185 17.31 -6.04 -9.35
N PRO A 186 16.87 -6.60 -10.49
CA PRO A 186 17.05 -8.01 -10.81
C PRO A 186 18.52 -8.46 -10.88
N ALA A 187 19.42 -7.63 -11.42
CA ALA A 187 20.85 -7.98 -11.52
C ALA A 187 21.51 -8.10 -10.14
N VAL A 188 21.12 -7.23 -9.20
CA VAL A 188 21.57 -7.32 -7.80
C VAL A 188 21.06 -8.61 -7.14
N LEU A 189 19.79 -8.96 -7.34
CA LEU A 189 19.20 -10.19 -6.81
C LEU A 189 19.89 -11.45 -7.34
N TRP A 190 20.13 -11.54 -8.65
CA TRP A 190 20.84 -12.68 -9.25
C TRP A 190 22.29 -12.77 -8.76
N SER A 191 23.01 -11.65 -8.59
CA SER A 191 24.37 -11.66 -8.05
C SER A 191 24.43 -12.20 -6.62
N LEU A 192 23.49 -11.81 -5.75
CA LEU A 192 23.39 -12.32 -4.38
C LEU A 192 23.06 -13.81 -4.36
N TYR A 193 22.15 -14.26 -5.23
CA TYR A 193 21.79 -15.67 -5.35
C TYR A 193 22.99 -16.53 -5.78
N LEU A 194 23.75 -16.07 -6.78
CA LEU A 194 24.96 -16.77 -7.26
C LEU A 194 26.06 -16.82 -6.20
N VAL A 195 26.26 -15.73 -5.44
CA VAL A 195 27.20 -15.71 -4.32
C VAL A 195 26.76 -16.69 -3.22
N ALA A 196 25.48 -16.74 -2.88
CA ALA A 196 24.97 -17.71 -1.91
C ALA A 196 25.14 -19.16 -2.41
N ALA A 197 24.81 -19.43 -3.67
CA ALA A 197 24.95 -20.74 -4.29
C ALA A 197 26.41 -21.22 -4.33
N THR A 198 27.36 -20.35 -4.68
CA THR A 198 28.79 -20.67 -4.68
C THR A 198 29.32 -20.95 -3.28
N VAL A 199 28.93 -20.17 -2.26
CA VAL A 199 29.28 -20.47 -0.86
C VAL A 199 28.69 -21.81 -0.40
N CYS A 200 27.45 -22.11 -0.76
CA CYS A 200 26.82 -23.40 -0.46
C CYS A 200 27.55 -24.57 -1.15
N LEU A 201 27.93 -24.41 -2.41
CA LEU A 201 28.70 -25.42 -3.16
C LEU A 201 30.09 -25.64 -2.53
N LEU A 202 30.81 -24.59 -2.17
CA LEU A 202 32.10 -24.70 -1.50
C LEU A 202 31.99 -25.41 -0.14
N ARG A 203 30.92 -25.16 0.62
CA ARG A 203 30.67 -25.89 1.87
C ARG A 203 30.28 -27.36 1.66
N ALA A 204 29.53 -27.65 0.59
CA ALA A 204 29.18 -29.03 0.23
C ALA A 204 30.42 -29.83 -0.20
N LEU A 205 31.31 -29.21 -0.99
CA LEU A 205 32.56 -29.82 -1.44
C LEU A 205 33.63 -29.92 -0.33
N GLY A 206 33.60 -28.99 0.65
CA GLY A 206 34.45 -29.03 1.84
C GLY A 206 34.05 -30.10 2.87
N ARG A 207 32.82 -30.61 2.81
CA ARG A 207 32.38 -31.76 3.59
C ARG A 207 32.85 -33.06 2.92
N ARG A 208 34.14 -33.39 3.09
CA ARG A 208 34.61 -34.75 2.78
C ARG A 208 33.85 -35.76 3.64
N PRO A 209 33.29 -36.85 3.07
CA PRO A 209 32.72 -37.91 3.89
C PRO A 209 33.88 -38.61 4.61
N ARG A 210 33.93 -38.46 5.93
CA ARG A 210 34.83 -39.24 6.77
C ARG A 210 34.28 -40.65 6.79
N GLY A 211 34.83 -41.51 5.91
CA GLY A 211 34.51 -42.93 5.85
C GLY A 211 34.72 -43.57 7.22
N GLY A 212 33.62 -44.00 7.84
CA GLY A 212 33.61 -44.84 9.03
C GLY A 212 32.80 -46.08 8.71
N ALA A 213 33.46 -47.24 8.72
CA ALA A 213 32.88 -48.55 8.47
C ALA A 213 31.75 -48.89 9.46
N PRO A 214 30.74 -49.71 9.08
CA PRO A 214 29.68 -50.12 10.00
C PRO A 214 30.18 -51.21 10.95
N PRO A 215 29.82 -51.19 12.25
CA PRO A 215 30.16 -52.29 13.16
C PRO A 215 29.27 -53.52 12.91
N ALA A 216 29.89 -54.68 13.12
CA ALA A 216 29.37 -56.00 12.82
C ALA A 216 28.14 -56.42 13.66
N ARG A 217 27.24 -57.16 13.01
CA ARG A 217 26.11 -57.88 13.61
C ARG A 217 26.61 -58.96 14.59
N HIS A 218 26.18 -58.89 15.85
CA HIS A 218 26.20 -60.05 16.74
C HIS A 218 24.87 -60.83 16.64
N LYS A 219 24.99 -62.10 16.22
CA LYS A 219 23.93 -63.12 16.24
C LYS A 219 24.01 -63.84 17.60
N GLY A 220 22.95 -63.79 18.40
CA GLY A 220 22.73 -64.67 19.56
C GLY A 220 21.73 -65.79 19.22
N PRO A 221 21.82 -67.00 19.83
CA PRO A 221 21.25 -68.22 19.27
C PRO A 221 19.79 -68.49 19.70
N ARG A 222 19.05 -69.14 18.79
CA ARG A 222 17.72 -69.75 18.99
C ARG A 222 17.83 -71.18 19.52
N ARG A 223 16.96 -71.56 20.47
CA ARG A 223 16.35 -72.89 20.70
C ARG A 223 15.27 -72.70 21.80
N GLY A 224 14.06 -73.23 21.75
CA GLY A 224 13.38 -74.09 20.79
C GLY A 224 11.85 -74.03 21.02
N GLU A 225 11.11 -74.44 19.99
CA GLU A 225 9.65 -74.68 19.92
C GLU A 225 9.30 -76.05 20.57
N PRO A 226 8.02 -76.55 20.66
CA PRO A 226 6.99 -76.49 19.60
C PRO A 226 5.49 -76.37 19.97
N ALA A 227 4.71 -76.01 18.91
CA ALA A 227 3.31 -76.37 18.59
C ALA A 227 2.19 -75.91 19.58
N ASP A 228 1.00 -75.48 19.15
CA ASP A 228 0.11 -76.06 18.13
C ASP A 228 -1.03 -75.09 17.70
N ARG A 229 -1.53 -75.27 16.47
CA ARG A 229 -2.89 -75.02 15.91
C ARG A 229 -3.55 -73.62 15.79
N GLY A 230 -3.88 -73.33 14.51
CA GLY A 230 -5.15 -72.73 14.03
C GLY A 230 -5.04 -71.22 13.74
N GLY A 231 -5.12 -70.70 12.51
CA GLY A 231 -5.89 -71.10 11.33
C GLY A 231 -7.15 -70.21 11.23
N GLY A 232 -7.15 -69.20 10.34
CA GLY A 232 -8.36 -68.41 10.07
C GLY A 232 -8.13 -67.05 9.41
N GLU A 233 -8.24 -67.02 8.08
CA GLU A 233 -8.29 -65.85 7.22
C GLU A 233 -9.51 -64.93 7.50
N ARG A 234 -9.38 -63.61 7.28
CA ARG A 234 -9.98 -62.89 6.13
C ARG A 234 -9.94 -61.36 6.31
N ASN A 235 -9.47 -60.70 5.25
CA ASN A 235 -9.67 -59.29 4.93
C ASN A 235 -11.16 -58.93 4.82
N GLY A 236 -11.50 -57.65 5.08
CA GLY A 236 -12.78 -57.11 4.63
C GLY A 236 -13.22 -55.75 5.18
N GLN A 237 -12.74 -54.68 4.52
CA GLN A 237 -13.61 -53.66 3.92
C GLN A 237 -14.39 -52.65 4.80
N VAL A 238 -13.91 -51.40 4.76
CA VAL A 238 -14.61 -50.15 4.37
C VAL A 238 -16.13 -50.09 4.60
N ARG A 239 -16.59 -49.15 5.46
CA ARG A 239 -17.60 -48.15 5.04
C ARG A 239 -17.77 -46.97 6.00
N ARG A 240 -17.65 -45.79 5.39
CA ARG A 240 -18.13 -44.45 5.77
C ARG A 240 -19.66 -44.46 5.99
N LYS A 241 -20.18 -43.73 6.98
CA LYS A 241 -21.57 -43.28 7.02
C LYS A 241 -21.70 -41.91 7.68
N GLU A 242 -22.47 -41.05 7.01
CA GLU A 242 -22.77 -39.66 7.33
C GLU A 242 -23.98 -39.51 8.29
N ALA A 243 -23.99 -38.33 8.94
CA ALA A 243 -25.03 -37.51 9.57
C ALA A 243 -26.52 -37.93 9.63
N LYS A 244 -27.20 -37.57 10.75
CA LYS A 244 -28.30 -36.58 10.80
C LYS A 244 -28.86 -36.29 12.22
N ASP A 245 -29.18 -35.01 12.46
CA ASP A 245 -30.24 -34.34 13.26
C ASP A 245 -30.47 -34.73 14.75
N THR A 246 -30.72 -33.81 15.70
CA THR A 246 -31.98 -33.04 15.85
C THR A 246 -31.85 -31.91 16.90
N GLU A 247 -32.66 -30.88 16.70
CA GLU A 247 -32.90 -29.62 17.43
C GLU A 247 -33.69 -29.79 18.75
N GLU A 248 -33.43 -28.97 19.77
CA GLU A 248 -34.42 -28.63 20.82
C GLU A 248 -34.13 -27.26 21.49
N LYS A 249 -35.16 -26.73 22.16
CA LYS A 249 -35.60 -25.34 22.31
C LYS A 249 -35.74 -24.97 23.80
N GLY A 250 -35.67 -23.66 24.13
CA GLY A 250 -36.12 -23.08 25.42
C GLY A 250 -35.40 -21.74 25.70
N GLU A 251 -35.97 -20.55 25.51
CA GLU A 251 -37.12 -19.87 26.14
C GLU A 251 -36.83 -19.26 27.53
N GLY A 252 -37.08 -17.94 27.67
CA GLY A 252 -37.30 -17.24 28.95
C GLY A 252 -36.66 -15.85 29.14
N ARG A 253 -37.37 -14.76 28.78
CA ARG A 253 -37.97 -13.69 29.66
C ARG A 253 -36.96 -12.66 30.25
N ALA A 254 -37.22 -11.37 30.48
CA ALA A 254 -38.42 -10.53 30.54
C ALA A 254 -38.06 -9.02 30.67
N ARG A 255 -39.08 -8.14 30.49
CA ARG A 255 -39.25 -6.72 30.93
C ARG A 255 -38.61 -5.65 30.03
N GLY A 256 -39.29 -4.62 29.53
CA GLY A 256 -40.66 -4.12 29.70
C GLY A 256 -40.67 -2.60 29.93
N VAL A 257 -41.72 -1.94 29.40
CA VAL A 257 -42.26 -0.59 29.72
C VAL A 257 -41.68 0.56 28.88
N ALA A 258 -42.37 1.13 27.87
CA ALA A 258 -43.65 1.89 27.77
C ALA A 258 -43.31 3.39 27.60
N ASP A 259 -44.05 4.32 26.99
CA ASP A 259 -45.35 4.50 26.30
C ASP A 259 -45.15 5.86 25.56
N GLY A 260 -45.90 6.33 24.57
CA GLY A 260 -47.16 5.95 23.99
C GLY A 260 -47.77 7.18 23.28
N HIS A 261 -48.71 6.89 22.37
CA HIS A 261 -49.80 7.76 21.87
C HIS A 261 -49.47 8.99 21.01
N SER A 262 -50.26 9.39 20.00
CA SER A 262 -51.32 8.83 19.15
C SER A 262 -51.90 10.03 18.37
N ASP A 263 -52.34 9.81 17.13
CA ASP A 263 -53.48 10.43 16.43
C ASP A 263 -53.17 10.38 14.91
N GLY A 264 -54.04 9.93 14.01
CA GLY A 264 -55.47 9.68 14.09
C GLY A 264 -56.20 10.42 12.96
N LEU A 265 -56.73 9.65 12.00
CA LEU A 265 -57.84 9.95 11.07
C LEU A 265 -57.52 10.77 9.79
N ARG A 266 -57.64 10.21 8.56
CA ARG A 266 -58.79 9.67 7.79
C ARG A 266 -59.52 10.78 7.00
N GLY A 267 -59.62 10.65 5.67
CA GLY A 267 -60.64 11.39 4.91
C GLY A 267 -60.49 11.54 3.38
N THR A 268 -60.86 10.49 2.64
CA THR A 268 -61.69 10.47 1.41
C THR A 268 -61.62 11.55 0.30
N LYS A 269 -61.48 11.02 -0.94
CA LYS A 269 -62.24 11.31 -2.20
C LYS A 269 -62.30 12.75 -2.76
N LYS A 270 -61.90 12.87 -4.05
CA LYS A 270 -62.74 13.01 -5.28
C LYS A 270 -62.31 14.15 -6.23
N LYS A 271 -62.23 13.79 -7.53
CA LYS A 271 -62.41 14.60 -8.78
C LYS A 271 -61.46 15.79 -8.96
N LYS A 272 -60.89 16.03 -10.15
CA LYS A 272 -61.45 15.93 -11.51
C LYS A 272 -60.29 15.76 -12.49
#